data_AF-M7BQU7-F1
#
_entry.id   AF-M7BQU7-F1
#
_cell.length_a   1.000
_cell.length_b   1.000
_cell.length_c   1.000
_cell.angle_alpha   90.00
_cell.angle_beta   90.00
_cell.angle_gamma   90.00
#
_symmetry.space_group_name_H-M   'P 1'
#
loop_
_entity.id
_entity.type
_entity.pdbx_description
1 polymer ?
#
loop_
_entity_poly.entity_id
_entity_poly.type
_entity_poly.pdbx_seq_one_letter_code
_entity_poly.pdbx_strand_id
1 'polypeptide(L)'
;LHVKIIRMRNLRKADLLSQSDCYVELWLPTASTQRVRTKTIKNCKNPIWNETFRYRIDSRVKNMLELKVCDEDRFSKDDELCTVLFDIAKLQVGYKVRVKFVLNPQEQEELEVEFILQNILDCPENIITNGVLVDKTFDLHVKAKDWPKDMDVRFGFDLCTEEQVFLCKRKKYVAATVKKVLQLEEDLQDHEVPVVAITTTGGGTRSLTAMYGSLLGLQKLNILDSISYITGLSGTTWTMANLYEDANWSQKYLEEAINKARKHVTKCKIKGFTLDRLKYYYNELKERCQQGYNTSFIDLWGLMVEYMLHDEKDNHKLSDQQQAMSEGQNPLPIYMAINLKNSYSSQDFREWLEFTPYEVGFWKYGAFIRSQDFGSEFFMGRLMKKFPESRICFMEGMWSGIFSFDVMYFWNLAFDSEDFWYRWTRDRVNDIVPPTCWQVLLICSSPYSPVPPERGSAVQQWAEGVERSPTEMEEGKVDVSSPLSPYTTKELSFSEENFDNLVKMTDYNILNNENLIVQALRTAVERRKQQAPKYYKGALIQ
;
A
#
# COMPACT_ATOMS: atom_id res chain seq x y z
N LEU A 1 14.17 -49.57 -2.79
CA LEU A 1 12.83 -50.22 -2.66
C LEU A 1 11.90 -49.66 -3.73
N HIS A 2 11.34 -50.50 -4.59
CA HIS A 2 10.23 -50.15 -5.48
C HIS A 2 8.94 -50.70 -4.91
N VAL A 3 7.91 -49.86 -4.83
CA VAL A 3 6.56 -50.20 -4.34
C VAL A 3 5.57 -49.90 -5.45
N LYS A 4 4.97 -50.94 -6.02
CA LYS A 4 3.94 -50.82 -7.05
C LYS A 4 2.57 -51.11 -6.47
N ILE A 5 1.73 -50.07 -6.37
CA ILE A 5 0.32 -50.21 -5.99
C ILE A 5 -0.43 -50.71 -7.22
N ILE A 6 -0.90 -51.96 -7.19
CA ILE A 6 -1.53 -52.58 -8.37
C ILE A 6 -3.01 -52.22 -8.42
N ARG A 7 -3.78 -52.68 -7.42
CA ARG A 7 -5.23 -52.56 -7.41
C ARG A 7 -5.82 -52.81 -6.02
N MET A 8 -7.07 -52.43 -5.87
CA MET A 8 -7.94 -52.82 -4.76
C MET A 8 -9.07 -53.71 -5.27
N ARG A 9 -9.58 -54.60 -4.42
CA ARG A 9 -10.78 -55.41 -4.68
C ARG A 9 -11.79 -55.26 -3.57
N ASN A 10 -13.06 -55.24 -3.95
CA ASN A 10 -14.21 -55.18 -3.04
C ASN A 10 -14.14 -54.02 -2.03
N LEU A 11 -13.69 -52.85 -2.48
CA LEU A 11 -13.63 -51.66 -1.63
C LEU A 11 -15.02 -51.32 -1.08
N ARG A 12 -15.12 -51.06 0.22
CA ARG A 12 -16.37 -50.61 0.83
C ARG A 12 -16.64 -49.15 0.47
N LYS A 13 -17.91 -48.76 0.54
CA LYS A 13 -18.29 -47.35 0.37
C LYS A 13 -17.96 -46.57 1.63
N ALA A 14 -17.37 -45.39 1.48
CA ALA A 14 -17.38 -44.38 2.55
C ALA A 14 -18.72 -43.60 2.54
N ASP A 15 -19.22 -43.29 1.33
CA ASP A 15 -20.46 -42.54 1.13
C ASP A 15 -21.74 -43.37 1.02
N LEU A 16 -22.86 -42.79 1.48
CA LEU A 16 -24.21 -43.36 1.35
C LEU A 16 -24.69 -43.45 -0.12
N LEU A 17 -24.33 -42.46 -0.95
CA LEU A 17 -24.94 -42.26 -2.28
C LEU A 17 -24.01 -42.59 -3.46
N SER A 18 -22.71 -42.77 -3.22
CA SER A 18 -21.66 -43.01 -4.23
C SER A 18 -20.87 -44.29 -3.92
N GLN A 19 -20.05 -44.76 -4.87
CA GLN A 19 -18.88 -45.58 -4.53
C GLN A 19 -17.72 -44.64 -4.22
N SER A 20 -16.72 -45.14 -3.50
CA SER A 20 -15.56 -44.33 -3.11
C SER A 20 -14.69 -43.87 -4.28
N ASP A 21 -14.23 -42.64 -4.18
CA ASP A 21 -13.18 -41.97 -4.94
C ASP A 21 -11.80 -42.31 -4.35
N CYS A 22 -11.31 -43.51 -4.66
CA CYS A 22 -10.21 -44.11 -3.90
C CYS A 22 -8.81 -43.72 -4.37
N TYR A 23 -7.91 -43.45 -3.42
CA TYR A 23 -6.46 -43.42 -3.62
C TYR A 23 -5.71 -44.12 -2.48
N VAL A 24 -4.43 -44.43 -2.72
CA VAL A 24 -3.53 -44.99 -1.70
C VAL A 24 -2.41 -44.00 -1.44
N GLU A 25 -2.29 -43.58 -0.18
CA GLU A 25 -1.16 -42.80 0.34
C GLU A 25 -0.08 -43.73 0.89
N LEU A 26 1.19 -43.41 0.62
CA LEU A 26 2.36 -44.14 1.06
C LEU A 26 3.24 -43.22 1.89
N TRP A 27 3.73 -43.74 3.01
CA TRP A 27 4.68 -43.02 3.86
C TRP A 27 5.75 -43.96 4.42
N LEU A 28 7.01 -43.57 4.25
CA LEU A 28 8.16 -44.28 4.79
C LEU A 28 9.07 -43.26 5.51
N PRO A 29 8.86 -43.03 6.82
CA PRO A 29 9.49 -41.92 7.55
C PRO A 29 11.02 -42.01 7.59
N THR A 30 11.57 -43.22 7.54
CA THR A 30 13.03 -43.46 7.51
C THR A 30 13.68 -43.11 6.17
N ALA A 31 12.88 -42.93 5.12
CA ALA A 31 13.35 -42.64 3.76
C ALA A 31 12.94 -41.25 3.25
N SER A 32 11.78 -40.73 3.68
CA SER A 32 11.22 -39.46 3.24
C SER A 32 10.31 -38.85 4.30
N THR A 33 10.42 -37.53 4.50
CA THR A 33 9.48 -36.76 5.33
C THR A 33 8.15 -36.51 4.61
N GLN A 34 8.12 -36.65 3.28
CA GLN A 34 6.94 -36.44 2.46
C GLN A 34 6.13 -37.73 2.31
N ARG A 35 4.80 -37.58 2.38
CA ARG A 35 3.82 -38.60 1.97
C ARG A 35 3.59 -38.46 0.46
N VAL A 36 3.44 -39.59 -0.23
CA VAL A 36 3.11 -39.63 -1.66
C VAL A 36 1.84 -40.42 -1.86
N ARG A 37 1.06 -40.12 -2.91
CA ARG A 37 -0.20 -40.82 -3.17
C ARG A 37 -0.35 -41.22 -4.63
N THR A 38 -1.15 -42.25 -4.88
CA THR A 38 -1.62 -42.59 -6.23
C THR A 38 -2.59 -41.53 -6.74
N LYS A 39 -2.93 -41.58 -8.03
CA LYS A 39 -4.09 -40.86 -8.55
C LYS A 39 -5.38 -41.38 -7.91
N THR A 40 -6.36 -40.51 -7.76
CA THR A 40 -7.71 -40.86 -7.34
C THR A 40 -8.44 -41.57 -8.49
N ILE A 41 -9.02 -42.75 -8.22
CA ILE A 41 -9.93 -43.43 -9.14
C ILE A 41 -11.34 -43.28 -8.62
N LYS A 42 -12.15 -42.53 -9.36
CA LYS A 42 -13.47 -42.09 -8.93
C LYS A 42 -14.54 -43.18 -9.02
N ASN A 43 -15.44 -43.21 -8.05
CA ASN A 43 -16.67 -43.99 -8.01
C ASN A 43 -16.44 -45.47 -8.43
N CYS A 44 -15.44 -46.13 -7.83
CA CYS A 44 -15.01 -47.46 -8.26
C CYS A 44 -14.80 -48.43 -7.10
N LYS A 45 -15.47 -49.58 -7.14
CA LYS A 45 -15.31 -50.67 -6.13
C LYS A 45 -14.01 -51.48 -6.30
N ASN A 46 -13.41 -51.48 -7.49
CA ASN A 46 -12.22 -52.27 -7.82
C ASN A 46 -11.17 -51.42 -8.57
N PRO A 47 -10.65 -50.34 -7.96
CA PRO A 47 -9.71 -49.43 -8.61
C PRO A 47 -8.39 -50.14 -8.97
N ILE A 48 -7.80 -49.78 -10.12
CA ILE A 48 -6.54 -50.30 -10.63
C ILE A 48 -5.61 -49.13 -10.96
N TRP A 49 -4.56 -48.93 -10.17
CA TRP A 49 -3.63 -47.80 -10.33
C TRP A 49 -2.40 -48.16 -11.17
N ASN A 50 -1.77 -49.30 -10.88
CA ASN A 50 -0.48 -49.70 -11.45
C ASN A 50 0.65 -48.65 -11.30
N GLU A 51 0.61 -47.83 -10.26
CA GLU A 51 1.59 -46.77 -10.01
C GLU A 51 2.76 -47.29 -9.18
N THR A 52 3.98 -46.86 -9.50
CA THR A 52 5.21 -47.33 -8.85
C THR A 52 5.96 -46.18 -8.19
N PHE A 53 6.22 -46.33 -6.89
CA PHE A 53 6.97 -45.41 -6.05
C PHE A 53 8.34 -46.01 -5.73
N ARG A 54 9.35 -45.14 -5.54
CA ARG A 54 10.73 -45.56 -5.28
C ARG A 54 11.25 -44.88 -4.03
N TYR A 55 11.85 -45.67 -3.14
CA TYR A 55 12.47 -45.20 -1.92
C TYR A 55 13.92 -45.70 -1.84
N ARG A 56 14.83 -44.82 -1.44
CA ARG A 56 16.17 -45.17 -0.95
C ARG A 56 16.04 -45.43 0.55
N ILE A 57 16.44 -46.62 0.98
CA ILE A 57 16.29 -47.07 2.37
C ILE A 57 17.63 -47.55 2.89
N ASP A 58 17.89 -47.36 4.18
CA ASP A 58 19.05 -47.95 4.84
C ASP A 58 18.62 -49.26 5.53
N SER A 59 19.32 -50.36 5.29
CA SER A 59 18.96 -51.68 5.86
C SER A 59 19.25 -51.79 7.36
N ARG A 60 20.04 -50.87 7.93
CA ARG A 60 20.40 -50.85 9.36
C ARG A 60 19.29 -50.26 10.23
N VAL A 61 18.32 -49.56 9.64
CA VAL A 61 17.14 -49.03 10.35
C VAL A 61 15.92 -49.90 10.12
N LYS A 62 15.02 -49.93 11.11
CA LYS A 62 13.72 -50.58 10.95
C LYS A 62 12.84 -49.75 10.00
N ASN A 63 12.63 -50.26 8.79
CA ASN A 63 11.84 -49.59 7.76
C ASN A 63 10.39 -50.09 7.78
N MET A 64 9.48 -49.28 8.32
CA MET A 64 8.04 -49.56 8.35
C MET A 64 7.34 -48.71 7.30
N LEU A 65 6.82 -49.35 6.25
CA LEU A 65 6.04 -48.67 5.22
C LEU A 65 4.58 -48.60 5.66
N GLU A 66 4.04 -47.39 5.75
CA GLU A 66 2.63 -47.12 5.94
C GLU A 66 1.95 -46.98 4.57
N LEU A 67 0.87 -47.73 4.36
CA LEU A 67 -0.02 -47.63 3.22
C LEU A 67 -1.41 -47.31 3.74
N LYS A 68 -1.94 -46.13 3.38
CA LYS A 68 -3.26 -45.68 3.80
C LYS A 68 -4.20 -45.63 2.61
N VAL A 69 -5.35 -46.27 2.72
CA VAL A 69 -6.41 -46.26 1.71
C VAL A 69 -7.43 -45.20 2.12
N CYS A 70 -7.66 -44.23 1.24
CA CYS A 70 -8.55 -43.09 1.50
C CYS A 70 -9.64 -42.96 0.43
N ASP A 71 -10.74 -42.31 0.82
CA ASP A 71 -11.77 -41.79 -0.08
C ASP A 71 -11.59 -40.26 -0.22
N GLU A 72 -11.50 -39.74 -1.44
CA GLU A 72 -11.29 -38.31 -1.70
C GLU A 72 -12.60 -37.54 -1.68
N ASP A 73 -12.74 -36.63 -0.70
CA ASP A 73 -13.94 -35.82 -0.52
C ASP A 73 -13.72 -34.39 -1.03
N ARG A 74 -14.71 -33.85 -1.75
CA ARG A 74 -14.60 -32.49 -2.30
C ARG A 74 -14.83 -31.39 -1.26
N PHE A 75 -15.58 -31.68 -0.22
CA PHE A 75 -16.12 -30.67 0.71
C PHE A 75 -15.84 -30.99 2.19
N SER A 76 -15.21 -32.12 2.48
CA SER A 76 -14.81 -32.61 3.80
C SER A 76 -13.37 -33.10 3.74
N LYS A 77 -12.82 -33.43 4.92
CA LYS A 77 -11.54 -34.14 4.99
C LYS A 77 -11.75 -35.57 4.49
N ASP A 78 -10.89 -36.02 3.59
CA ASP A 78 -10.85 -37.38 3.07
C ASP A 78 -11.01 -38.44 4.17
N ASP A 79 -11.91 -39.39 3.92
CA ASP A 79 -12.20 -40.48 4.83
C ASP A 79 -11.09 -41.54 4.76
N GLU A 80 -10.45 -41.80 5.89
CA GLU A 80 -9.48 -42.87 6.03
C GLU A 80 -10.20 -44.22 6.19
N LEU A 81 -10.07 -45.08 5.20
CA LEU A 81 -10.71 -46.40 5.22
C LEU A 81 -9.85 -47.42 5.97
N CYS A 82 -8.54 -47.45 5.70
CA CYS A 82 -7.65 -48.41 6.32
C CYS A 82 -6.19 -47.95 6.27
N THR A 83 -5.43 -48.38 7.27
CA THR A 83 -3.97 -48.25 7.29
C THR A 83 -3.31 -49.62 7.44
N VAL A 84 -2.37 -49.91 6.54
CA VAL A 84 -1.52 -51.11 6.54
C VAL A 84 -0.10 -50.70 6.87
N LEU A 85 0.49 -51.36 7.87
CA LEU A 85 1.91 -51.23 8.20
C LEU A 85 2.67 -52.47 7.71
N PHE A 86 3.64 -52.26 6.83
CA PHE A 86 4.42 -53.33 6.23
C PHE A 86 5.90 -53.18 6.57
N ASP A 87 6.43 -54.17 7.31
CA ASP A 87 7.85 -54.25 7.64
C ASP A 87 8.64 -54.71 6.42
N ILE A 88 9.48 -53.82 5.88
CA ILE A 88 10.29 -54.07 4.70
C ILE A 88 11.31 -55.19 4.92
N ALA A 89 11.67 -55.50 6.18
CA ALA A 89 12.56 -56.62 6.50
C ALA A 89 12.01 -57.98 6.06
N LYS A 90 10.71 -58.09 5.76
CA LYS A 90 10.08 -59.30 5.23
C LYS A 90 10.41 -59.56 3.75
N LEU A 91 11.02 -58.60 3.05
CA LEU A 91 11.37 -58.72 1.64
C LEU A 91 12.80 -59.25 1.46
N GLN A 92 12.99 -60.13 0.49
CA GLN A 92 14.31 -60.57 0.06
C GLN A 92 14.83 -59.69 -1.09
N VAL A 93 16.10 -59.29 -1.00
CA VAL A 93 16.77 -58.49 -2.04
C VAL A 93 16.83 -59.29 -3.35
N GLY A 94 16.54 -58.62 -4.47
CA GLY A 94 16.58 -59.18 -5.82
C GLY A 94 15.28 -59.88 -6.26
N TYR A 95 14.38 -60.19 -5.33
CA TYR A 95 13.12 -60.86 -5.64
C TYR A 95 11.96 -59.88 -5.76
N LYS A 96 11.06 -60.18 -6.70
CA LYS A 96 9.77 -59.52 -6.83
C LYS A 96 8.76 -60.23 -5.96
N VAL A 97 8.22 -59.54 -4.96
CA VAL A 97 7.25 -60.10 -4.01
C VAL A 97 5.91 -59.40 -4.21
N ARG A 98 4.85 -60.17 -4.40
CA ARG A 98 3.49 -59.64 -4.50
C ARG A 98 2.72 -60.01 -3.24
N VAL A 99 2.20 -59.01 -2.55
CA VAL A 99 1.49 -59.15 -1.28
C VAL A 99 0.05 -58.70 -1.48
N LYS A 100 -0.88 -59.48 -0.93
CA LYS A 100 -2.29 -59.12 -0.82
C LYS A 100 -2.59 -58.80 0.63
N PHE A 101 -2.91 -57.56 0.92
CA PHE A 101 -3.33 -57.11 2.24
C PHE A 101 -4.85 -57.22 2.33
N VAL A 102 -5.32 -58.16 3.13
CA VAL A 102 -6.76 -58.32 3.42
C VAL A 102 -7.14 -57.28 4.47
N LEU A 103 -7.94 -56.28 4.08
CA LEU A 103 -8.37 -55.17 4.94
C LEU A 103 -9.65 -55.53 5.69
N ASN A 104 -10.57 -56.26 5.04
CA ASN A 104 -11.77 -56.82 5.65
C ASN A 104 -12.00 -58.26 5.14
N PRO A 105 -11.82 -59.29 6.00
CA PRO A 105 -11.97 -60.69 5.60
C PRO A 105 -13.41 -61.09 5.21
N GLN A 106 -14.44 -60.46 5.80
CA GLN A 106 -15.84 -60.83 5.54
C GLN A 106 -16.28 -60.41 4.13
N GLU A 107 -15.84 -59.24 3.70
CA GLU A 107 -16.18 -58.65 2.40
C GLU A 107 -15.12 -58.92 1.31
N GLN A 108 -14.07 -59.69 1.65
CA GLN A 108 -12.90 -59.94 0.78
C GLN A 108 -12.30 -58.63 0.23
N GLU A 109 -12.19 -57.62 1.08
CA GLU A 109 -11.61 -56.32 0.76
C GLU A 109 -10.08 -56.44 0.76
N GLU A 110 -9.44 -56.32 -0.41
CA GLU A 110 -8.01 -56.65 -0.58
C GLU A 110 -7.24 -55.59 -1.37
N LEU A 111 -6.10 -55.14 -0.83
CA LEU A 111 -5.12 -54.29 -1.52
C LEU A 111 -3.96 -55.15 -2.05
N GLU A 112 -3.71 -55.13 -3.36
CA GLU A 112 -2.62 -55.86 -4.00
C GLU A 112 -1.44 -54.92 -4.30
N VAL A 113 -0.28 -55.24 -3.72
CA VAL A 113 0.95 -54.45 -3.85
C VAL A 113 2.11 -55.35 -4.25
N GLU A 114 2.95 -54.86 -5.16
CA GLU A 114 4.16 -55.54 -5.60
C GLU A 114 5.40 -54.77 -5.12
N PHE A 115 6.33 -55.47 -4.51
CA PHE A 115 7.56 -54.94 -3.96
C PHE A 115 8.77 -55.52 -4.68
N ILE A 116 9.78 -54.68 -4.92
CA ILE A 116 11.10 -55.11 -5.38
C ILE A 116 12.15 -54.39 -4.56
N LEU A 117 13.01 -55.15 -3.87
CA LEU A 117 14.14 -54.61 -3.13
C LEU A 117 15.43 -54.85 -3.93
N GLN A 118 16.22 -53.81 -4.17
CA GLN A 118 17.44 -53.86 -4.97
C GLN A 118 18.56 -53.11 -4.25
N ASN A 119 19.79 -53.61 -4.36
CA ASN A 119 20.99 -52.91 -3.90
C ASN A 119 21.36 -51.81 -4.90
N ILE A 120 21.92 -50.71 -4.40
CA ILE A 120 22.44 -49.58 -5.20
C ILE A 120 23.96 -49.53 -4.99
N LEU A 121 24.73 -49.18 -6.02
CA LEU A 121 26.19 -49.12 -6.00
C LEU A 121 26.77 -47.81 -5.41
N ASP A 122 25.94 -47.00 -4.73
CA ASP A 122 26.36 -45.70 -4.20
C ASP A 122 27.24 -45.81 -2.95
N CYS A 123 28.02 -44.75 -2.66
CA CYS A 123 28.80 -44.63 -1.43
C CYS A 123 27.87 -44.75 -0.20
N PRO A 124 28.24 -45.55 0.82
CA PRO A 124 27.45 -45.71 2.02
C PRO A 124 27.30 -44.36 2.74
N GLU A 125 26.07 -44.01 3.12
CA GLU A 125 25.84 -42.84 3.96
C GLU A 125 26.51 -43.04 5.33
N ASN A 126 27.26 -42.04 5.80
CA ASN A 126 27.86 -42.01 7.12
C ASN A 126 26.74 -41.92 8.16
N ILE A 127 26.47 -43.05 8.80
CA ILE A 127 25.45 -43.19 9.84
C ILE A 127 26.15 -43.46 11.16
N ILE A 128 25.76 -42.72 12.20
CA ILE A 128 26.18 -42.96 13.58
C ILE A 128 25.05 -43.72 14.28
N THR A 129 25.37 -44.77 15.02
CA THR A 129 24.38 -45.56 15.76
C THR A 129 24.93 -46.08 17.09
N ASN A 130 24.07 -46.17 18.10
CA ASN A 130 24.35 -46.83 19.38
C ASN A 130 23.72 -48.24 19.47
N GLY A 131 23.26 -48.79 18.35
CA GLY A 131 22.55 -50.08 18.28
C GLY A 131 21.03 -49.99 18.47
N VAL A 132 20.49 -48.83 18.83
CA VAL A 132 19.03 -48.59 18.96
C VAL A 132 18.58 -47.36 18.16
N LEU A 133 19.34 -46.26 18.26
CA LEU A 133 19.12 -45.01 17.54
C LEU A 133 20.10 -44.89 16.38
N VAL A 134 19.66 -44.24 15.30
CA VAL A 134 20.44 -43.99 14.08
C VAL A 134 20.34 -42.50 13.76
N ASP A 135 21.48 -41.85 13.57
CA ASP A 135 21.59 -40.43 13.25
C ASP A 135 22.38 -40.17 11.96
N LYS A 136 22.04 -39.09 11.26
CA LYS A 136 22.71 -38.62 10.03
C LYS A 136 23.36 -37.28 10.28
N THR A 137 24.68 -37.21 10.06
CA THR A 137 25.42 -35.94 10.13
C THR A 137 25.41 -35.23 8.77
N PHE A 138 25.17 -33.93 8.77
CA PHE A 138 25.35 -33.07 7.60
C PHE A 138 26.42 -32.01 7.90
N ASP A 139 27.36 -31.84 6.99
CA ASP A 139 28.38 -30.79 7.11
C ASP A 139 27.77 -29.46 6.68
N LEU A 140 27.55 -28.57 7.65
CA LEU A 140 27.09 -27.20 7.41
C LEU A 140 28.30 -26.25 7.40
N HIS A 141 28.64 -25.75 6.21
CA HIS A 141 29.66 -24.71 6.08
C HIS A 141 29.02 -23.32 6.16
N VAL A 142 29.22 -22.63 7.29
CA VAL A 142 28.80 -21.24 7.49
C VAL A 142 30.03 -20.33 7.43
N LYS A 143 29.95 -19.25 6.64
CA LYS A 143 30.95 -18.18 6.64
C LYS A 143 30.33 -16.91 7.20
N ALA A 144 30.76 -16.52 8.40
CA ALA A 144 30.46 -15.19 8.93
C ALA A 144 31.22 -14.13 8.12
N LYS A 145 30.53 -13.05 7.76
CA LYS A 145 31.12 -11.83 7.19
C LYS A 145 30.56 -10.64 7.96
N ASP A 146 31.42 -9.68 8.25
CA ASP A 146 30.98 -8.40 8.81
C ASP A 146 30.17 -7.63 7.76
N TRP A 147 29.12 -6.98 8.23
CA TRP A 147 28.27 -6.14 7.39
C TRP A 147 28.88 -4.74 7.22
N PRO A 148 28.64 -4.06 6.09
CA PRO A 148 29.01 -2.66 5.94
C PRO A 148 28.42 -1.79 7.06
N LYS A 149 29.16 -0.75 7.46
CA LYS A 149 28.74 0.19 8.50
C LYS A 149 27.60 1.08 8.05
N ASP A 150 27.52 1.38 6.75
CA ASP A 150 26.49 2.22 6.18
C ASP A 150 25.11 1.56 6.31
N MET A 151 24.11 2.39 6.65
CA MET A 151 22.72 1.98 6.84
C MET A 151 21.87 2.49 5.69
N ASP A 152 20.83 1.74 5.34
CA ASP A 152 19.83 2.18 4.35
C ASP A 152 18.79 3.13 4.97
N VAL A 153 18.63 3.09 6.30
CA VAL A 153 17.84 4.06 7.08
C VAL A 153 18.73 5.20 7.53
N ARG A 154 18.36 6.43 7.19
CA ARG A 154 18.98 7.65 7.68
C ARG A 154 18.51 7.93 9.10
N PHE A 155 19.47 8.11 10.02
CA PHE A 155 19.21 8.55 11.38
C PHE A 155 19.70 9.99 11.58
N GLY A 156 18.80 10.90 11.92
CA GLY A 156 19.08 12.32 12.17
C GLY A 156 17.81 13.16 12.24
N PHE A 157 17.90 14.29 12.95
CA PHE A 157 16.83 15.28 13.07
C PHE A 157 17.02 16.49 12.15
N ASP A 158 18.11 16.49 11.37
CA ASP A 158 18.35 17.49 10.33
C ASP A 158 17.73 17.04 9.00
N LEU A 159 17.52 18.01 8.10
CA LEU A 159 17.05 17.77 6.74
C LEU A 159 18.02 16.87 5.97
N CYS A 160 17.51 16.01 5.09
CA CYS A 160 18.36 15.26 4.17
C CYS A 160 19.14 16.18 3.21
N THR A 161 20.23 15.65 2.67
CA THR A 161 21.12 16.40 1.75
C THR A 161 20.35 16.91 0.53
N GLU A 162 19.45 16.10 -0.01
CA GLU A 162 18.64 16.39 -1.18
C GLU A 162 17.72 17.60 -0.93
N GLU A 163 17.08 17.67 0.24
CA GLU A 163 16.25 18.81 0.62
C GLU A 163 17.07 20.08 0.86
N GLN A 164 18.25 19.97 1.46
CA GLN A 164 19.16 21.12 1.62
C GLN A 164 19.58 21.69 0.27
N VAL A 165 19.91 20.81 -0.70
CA VAL A 165 20.22 21.22 -2.08
C VAL A 165 19.01 21.86 -2.75
N PHE A 166 17.82 21.29 -2.58
CA PHE A 166 16.57 21.89 -3.06
C PHE A 166 16.38 23.31 -2.51
N LEU A 167 16.55 23.52 -1.20
CA LEU A 167 16.40 24.83 -0.57
C LEU A 167 17.37 25.87 -1.13
N CYS A 168 18.63 25.49 -1.38
CA CYS A 168 19.60 26.37 -2.04
C CYS A 168 19.14 26.81 -3.44
N LYS A 169 18.49 25.92 -4.20
CA LYS A 169 17.93 26.25 -5.52
C LYS A 169 16.66 27.08 -5.40
N ARG A 170 15.70 26.66 -4.57
CA ARG A 170 14.39 27.32 -4.38
C ARG A 170 14.52 28.74 -3.84
N LYS A 171 15.49 29.00 -2.95
CA LYS A 171 15.75 30.35 -2.42
C LYS A 171 15.97 31.40 -3.51
N LYS A 172 16.49 31.03 -4.69
CA LYS A 172 16.68 31.96 -5.81
C LYS A 172 15.33 32.45 -6.36
N TYR A 173 14.38 31.54 -6.54
CA TYR A 173 13.01 31.87 -6.96
C TYR A 173 12.30 32.72 -5.91
N VAL A 174 12.43 32.34 -4.63
CA VAL A 174 11.83 33.06 -3.51
C VAL A 174 12.40 34.47 -3.40
N ALA A 175 13.72 34.64 -3.46
CA ALA A 175 14.38 35.94 -3.38
C ALA A 175 13.93 36.87 -4.52
N ALA A 176 13.94 36.37 -5.76
CA ALA A 176 13.50 37.14 -6.93
C ALA A 176 12.03 37.58 -6.82
N THR A 177 11.16 36.67 -6.37
CA THR A 177 9.74 36.93 -6.21
C THR A 177 9.47 37.93 -5.09
N VAL A 178 10.07 37.72 -3.92
CA VAL A 178 9.90 38.60 -2.75
C VAL A 178 10.42 39.99 -3.06
N LYS A 179 11.55 40.14 -3.76
CA LYS A 179 12.04 41.43 -4.23
C LYS A 179 11.01 42.15 -5.10
N LYS A 180 10.44 41.44 -6.08
CA LYS A 180 9.45 41.99 -7.01
C LYS A 180 8.16 42.40 -6.29
N VAL A 181 7.60 41.51 -5.46
CA VAL A 181 6.32 41.73 -4.75
C VAL A 181 6.43 42.85 -3.71
N LEU A 182 7.54 42.90 -2.96
CA LEU A 182 7.74 43.93 -1.93
C LEU A 182 8.37 45.22 -2.47
N GLN A 183 8.74 45.27 -3.75
CA GLN A 183 9.45 46.38 -4.39
C GLN A 183 10.72 46.78 -3.63
N LEU A 184 11.54 45.79 -3.27
CA LEU A 184 12.79 46.02 -2.54
C LEU A 184 13.85 46.66 -3.47
N GLU A 185 14.55 47.67 -2.97
CA GLU A 185 15.63 48.35 -3.71
C GLU A 185 16.83 47.42 -3.94
N GLU A 186 17.23 46.69 -2.90
CA GLU A 186 18.39 45.78 -2.91
C GLU A 186 17.98 44.31 -3.05
N ASP A 187 18.89 43.51 -3.61
CA ASP A 187 18.73 42.05 -3.62
C ASP A 187 18.85 41.47 -2.19
N LEU A 188 18.00 40.49 -1.88
CA LEU A 188 18.06 39.78 -0.60
C LEU A 188 19.29 38.88 -0.53
N GLN A 189 19.99 38.94 0.60
CA GLN A 189 21.05 37.98 0.90
C GLN A 189 20.46 36.61 1.28
N ASP A 190 21.20 35.51 1.11
CA ASP A 190 20.74 34.13 1.33
C ASP A 190 20.10 33.84 2.70
N HIS A 191 20.52 34.57 3.74
CA HIS A 191 20.00 34.45 5.11
C HIS A 191 18.76 35.33 5.35
N GLU A 192 18.55 36.35 4.51
CA GLU A 192 17.40 37.26 4.55
C GLU A 192 16.17 36.67 3.85
N VAL A 193 16.37 35.74 2.92
CA VAL A 193 15.28 35.05 2.21
C VAL A 193 14.41 34.28 3.22
N PRO A 194 13.10 34.60 3.32
CA PRO A 194 12.19 33.90 4.21
C PRO A 194 11.84 32.52 3.66
N VAL A 195 11.56 31.58 4.55
CA VAL A 195 10.98 30.28 4.19
C VAL A 195 9.47 30.40 4.38
N VAL A 196 8.72 30.19 3.32
CA VAL A 196 7.25 30.31 3.32
C VAL A 196 6.64 28.95 3.00
N ALA A 197 5.63 28.55 3.75
CA ALA A 197 4.94 27.28 3.55
C ALA A 197 3.43 27.49 3.36
N ILE A 198 2.84 26.77 2.41
CA ILE A 198 1.39 26.60 2.33
C ILE A 198 1.02 25.40 3.20
N THR A 199 0.17 25.63 4.19
CA THR A 199 -0.45 24.56 4.98
C THR A 199 -1.87 24.30 4.53
N THR A 200 -2.22 23.05 4.27
CA THR A 200 -3.56 22.69 3.79
C THR A 200 -4.24 21.70 4.72
N THR A 201 -5.57 21.57 4.58
CA THR A 201 -6.38 20.63 5.35
C THR A 201 -7.12 19.67 4.44
N GLY A 202 -7.39 18.46 4.94
CA GLY A 202 -8.23 17.49 4.24
C GLY A 202 -9.69 17.89 4.12
N GLY A 203 -10.36 17.31 3.13
CA GLY A 203 -11.79 17.53 2.89
C GLY A 203 -12.30 16.94 1.58
N GLY A 204 -11.73 15.81 1.15
CA GLY A 204 -12.10 15.14 -0.09
C GLY A 204 -12.04 16.07 -1.32
N THR A 205 -13.02 15.92 -2.21
CA THR A 205 -13.11 16.69 -3.46
C THR A 205 -13.24 18.20 -3.22
N ARG A 206 -13.89 18.62 -2.11
CA ARG A 206 -13.95 20.04 -1.74
C ARG A 206 -12.56 20.62 -1.53
N SER A 207 -11.72 19.93 -0.76
CA SER A 207 -10.35 20.40 -0.50
C SER A 207 -9.47 20.35 -1.74
N LEU A 208 -9.67 19.35 -2.62
CA LEU A 208 -9.00 19.27 -3.92
C LEU A 208 -9.30 20.52 -4.75
N THR A 209 -10.58 20.82 -4.96
CA THR A 209 -11.04 21.95 -5.79
C THR A 209 -10.66 23.30 -5.18
N ALA A 210 -10.82 23.46 -3.87
CA ALA A 210 -10.44 24.68 -3.16
C ALA A 210 -8.95 25.00 -3.29
N MET A 211 -8.09 23.98 -3.21
CA MET A 211 -6.64 24.16 -3.35
C MET A 211 -6.25 24.68 -4.73
N TYR A 212 -6.90 24.22 -5.80
CA TYR A 212 -6.67 24.74 -7.15
C TYR A 212 -6.98 26.24 -7.25
N GLY A 213 -8.13 26.69 -6.74
CA GLY A 213 -8.48 28.11 -6.74
C GLY A 213 -7.52 28.95 -5.90
N SER A 214 -7.13 28.49 -4.71
CA SER A 214 -6.15 29.21 -3.90
C SER A 214 -4.77 29.31 -4.55
N LEU A 215 -4.29 28.25 -5.21
CA LEU A 215 -3.04 28.29 -5.96
C LEU A 215 -3.13 29.23 -7.18
N LEU A 216 -4.27 29.26 -7.86
CA LEU A 216 -4.53 30.20 -8.95
C LEU A 216 -4.44 31.66 -8.46
N GLY A 217 -5.05 31.97 -7.32
CA GLY A 217 -4.97 33.30 -6.72
C GLY A 217 -3.53 33.70 -6.38
N LEU A 218 -2.75 32.79 -5.78
CA LEU A 218 -1.33 33.04 -5.50
C LEU A 218 -0.51 33.25 -6.78
N GLN A 219 -0.85 32.54 -7.87
CA GLN A 219 -0.21 32.72 -9.16
C GLN A 219 -0.55 34.08 -9.78
N LYS A 220 -1.83 34.49 -9.75
CA LYS A 220 -2.29 35.81 -10.22
C LYS A 220 -1.64 36.97 -9.48
N LEU A 221 -1.42 36.82 -8.17
CA LEU A 221 -0.69 37.80 -7.35
C LEU A 221 0.84 37.79 -7.59
N ASN A 222 1.37 36.87 -8.40
CA ASN A 222 2.80 36.62 -8.56
C ASN A 222 3.50 36.28 -7.24
N ILE A 223 2.80 35.64 -6.29
CA ILE A 223 3.32 35.26 -4.97
C ILE A 223 3.69 33.77 -4.90
N LEU A 224 3.16 32.93 -5.80
CA LEU A 224 3.37 31.47 -5.76
C LEU A 224 4.86 31.06 -5.71
N ASP A 225 5.75 31.78 -6.39
CA ASP A 225 7.19 31.49 -6.38
C ASP A 225 7.91 31.89 -5.09
N SER A 226 7.24 32.62 -4.19
CA SER A 226 7.75 32.86 -2.83
C SER A 226 7.60 31.65 -1.90
N ILE A 227 6.81 30.64 -2.29
CA ILE A 227 6.50 29.47 -1.46
C ILE A 227 7.64 28.45 -1.56
N SER A 228 8.19 28.04 -0.42
CA SER A 228 9.23 27.01 -0.31
C SER A 228 8.65 25.60 -0.16
N TYR A 229 7.58 25.46 0.63
CA TYR A 229 6.95 24.17 0.94
C TYR A 229 5.43 24.21 0.73
N ILE A 230 4.86 23.07 0.35
CA ILE A 230 3.41 22.86 0.31
C ILE A 230 3.06 21.56 1.01
N THR A 231 2.24 21.63 2.05
CA THR A 231 1.87 20.45 2.84
C THR A 231 0.48 19.98 2.45
N GLY A 232 0.31 18.67 2.22
CA GLY A 232 -0.94 18.02 1.83
C GLY A 232 -1.43 17.01 2.87
N LEU A 233 -2.75 16.94 3.04
CA LEU A 233 -3.42 15.95 3.87
C LEU A 233 -4.76 15.56 3.22
N SER A 234 -5.02 14.26 3.08
CA SER A 234 -6.26 13.74 2.49
C SER A 234 -6.55 14.38 1.12
N GLY A 235 -7.73 14.96 0.87
CA GLY A 235 -8.08 15.45 -0.47
C GLY A 235 -7.12 16.46 -1.11
N THR A 236 -6.31 17.21 -0.36
CA THR A 236 -5.29 18.11 -0.96
C THR A 236 -4.07 17.36 -1.48
N THR A 237 -3.84 16.13 -1.01
CA THR A 237 -2.81 15.27 -1.60
C THR A 237 -3.15 14.89 -3.03
N TRP A 238 -4.44 14.83 -3.39
CA TRP A 238 -4.90 14.55 -4.75
C TRP A 238 -4.56 15.71 -5.70
N THR A 239 -4.75 16.96 -5.26
CA THR A 239 -4.32 18.14 -6.03
C THR A 239 -2.81 18.13 -6.22
N MET A 240 -2.06 17.86 -5.15
CA MET A 240 -0.60 17.79 -5.22
C MET A 240 -0.12 16.64 -6.10
N ALA A 241 -0.65 15.43 -5.98
CA ALA A 241 -0.24 14.31 -6.82
C ALA A 241 -0.44 14.64 -8.31
N ASN A 242 -1.60 15.19 -8.68
CA ASN A 242 -1.90 15.60 -10.06
C ASN A 242 -1.00 16.73 -10.57
N LEU A 243 -0.75 17.77 -9.77
CA LEU A 243 0.09 18.90 -10.19
C LEU A 243 1.55 18.48 -10.39
N TYR A 244 2.07 17.62 -9.52
CA TYR A 244 3.47 17.21 -9.53
C TYR A 244 3.79 16.12 -10.56
N GLU A 245 2.81 15.65 -11.34
CA GLU A 245 3.04 14.95 -12.61
C GLU A 245 3.80 15.82 -13.62
N ASP A 246 3.60 17.14 -13.56
CA ASP A 246 4.26 18.10 -14.43
C ASP A 246 5.41 18.79 -13.70
N ALA A 247 6.63 18.57 -14.20
CA ALA A 247 7.83 19.13 -13.61
C ALA A 247 7.88 20.66 -13.59
N ASN A 248 7.00 21.35 -14.33
CA ASN A 248 6.96 22.82 -14.42
C ASN A 248 5.57 23.40 -14.07
N TRP A 249 4.75 22.68 -13.30
CA TRP A 249 3.35 23.05 -13.08
C TRP A 249 3.16 24.48 -12.55
N SER A 250 4.01 24.97 -11.63
CA SER A 250 3.84 26.31 -11.06
C SER A 250 4.27 27.43 -12.01
N GLN A 251 5.07 27.07 -13.02
CA GLN A 251 5.60 27.96 -14.05
C GLN A 251 4.68 28.06 -15.27
N LYS A 252 3.68 27.17 -15.37
CA LYS A 252 2.61 27.21 -16.36
C LYS A 252 1.37 27.84 -15.76
N TYR A 253 0.55 28.47 -16.59
CA TYR A 253 -0.72 29.00 -16.12
C TYR A 253 -1.64 27.85 -15.68
N LEU A 254 -2.15 27.90 -14.45
CA LEU A 254 -2.83 26.78 -13.79
C LEU A 254 -4.15 26.35 -14.44
N GLU A 255 -4.69 27.14 -15.37
CA GLU A 255 -6.00 26.92 -15.96
C GLU A 255 -6.11 25.58 -16.71
N GLU A 256 -5.04 25.11 -17.34
CA GLU A 256 -5.02 23.77 -17.95
C GLU A 256 -5.19 22.66 -16.91
N ALA A 257 -4.46 22.74 -15.80
CA ALA A 257 -4.56 21.79 -14.69
C ALA A 257 -5.95 21.85 -14.02
N ILE A 258 -6.51 23.05 -13.86
CA ILE A 258 -7.86 23.26 -13.33
C ILE A 258 -8.91 22.64 -14.26
N ASN A 259 -8.78 22.80 -15.57
CA ASN A 259 -9.69 22.20 -16.55
C ASN A 259 -9.59 20.67 -16.56
N LYS A 260 -8.38 20.12 -16.43
CA LYS A 260 -8.17 18.67 -16.23
C LYS A 260 -8.87 18.21 -14.95
N ALA A 261 -8.68 18.90 -13.83
CA ALA A 261 -9.35 18.57 -12.56
C ALA A 261 -10.88 18.68 -12.67
N ARG A 262 -11.41 19.73 -13.31
CA ARG A 262 -12.83 19.94 -13.57
C ARG A 262 -13.44 18.74 -14.29
N LYS A 263 -12.84 18.31 -15.40
CA LYS A 263 -13.27 17.13 -16.18
C LYS A 263 -13.38 15.88 -15.29
N HIS A 264 -12.39 15.64 -14.45
CA HIS A 264 -12.34 14.45 -13.59
C HIS A 264 -13.33 14.52 -12.42
N VAL A 265 -13.48 15.69 -11.80
CA VAL A 265 -14.45 15.90 -10.70
C VAL A 265 -15.89 15.76 -11.19
N THR A 266 -16.22 16.26 -12.38
CA THR A 266 -17.57 16.15 -12.96
C THR A 266 -17.85 14.80 -13.61
N LYS A 267 -16.82 13.96 -13.82
CA LYS A 267 -16.97 12.60 -14.36
C LYS A 267 -17.93 11.76 -13.52
N CYS A 268 -18.84 11.02 -14.18
CA CYS A 268 -19.72 10.07 -13.52
C CYS A 268 -18.94 8.94 -12.82
N LYS A 269 -19.05 8.85 -11.48
CA LYS A 269 -18.30 7.88 -10.67
C LYS A 269 -18.91 6.48 -10.67
N ILE A 270 -20.19 6.33 -11.00
CA ILE A 270 -20.90 5.02 -11.06
C ILE A 270 -20.23 4.07 -12.07
N LYS A 271 -19.69 4.60 -13.18
CA LYS A 271 -18.95 3.82 -14.18
C LYS A 271 -17.70 3.13 -13.61
N GLY A 272 -17.20 3.60 -12.45
CA GLY A 272 -16.11 2.99 -11.70
C GLY A 272 -16.45 1.62 -11.11
N PHE A 273 -17.73 1.23 -11.10
CA PHE A 273 -18.24 -0.04 -10.57
C PHE A 273 -18.74 -1.00 -11.66
N THR A 274 -18.39 -0.76 -12.92
CA THR A 274 -18.64 -1.71 -14.02
C THR A 274 -17.84 -2.99 -13.82
N LEU A 275 -18.33 -4.13 -14.33
CA LEU A 275 -17.66 -5.43 -14.19
C LEU A 275 -16.21 -5.41 -14.71
N ASP A 276 -15.96 -4.73 -15.84
CA ASP A 276 -14.60 -4.59 -16.39
C ASP A 276 -13.69 -3.82 -15.45
N ARG A 277 -14.21 -2.77 -14.80
CA ARG A 277 -13.44 -1.98 -13.85
C ARG A 277 -13.19 -2.72 -12.54
N LEU A 278 -14.18 -3.45 -12.03
CA LEU A 278 -14.01 -4.33 -10.86
C LEU A 278 -12.98 -5.44 -11.14
N LYS A 279 -13.00 -6.02 -12.35
CA LYS A 279 -11.99 -7.00 -12.78
C LYS A 279 -10.59 -6.39 -12.87
N TYR A 280 -10.48 -5.15 -13.35
CA TYR A 280 -9.23 -4.40 -13.34
C TYR A 280 -8.70 -4.23 -11.90
N TYR A 281 -9.54 -3.76 -10.96
CA TYR A 281 -9.13 -3.61 -9.55
C TYR A 281 -8.65 -4.93 -8.94
N TYR A 282 -9.40 -6.02 -9.16
CA TYR A 282 -9.01 -7.35 -8.70
C TYR A 282 -7.64 -7.79 -9.24
N ASN A 283 -7.40 -7.57 -10.54
CA ASN A 283 -6.13 -7.94 -11.15
C ASN A 283 -4.95 -7.14 -10.61
N GLU A 284 -5.11 -5.82 -10.42
CA GLU A 284 -4.07 -4.96 -9.84
C GLU A 284 -3.76 -5.36 -8.39
N LEU A 285 -4.78 -5.64 -7.57
CA LEU A 285 -4.58 -6.11 -6.20
C LEU A 285 -3.92 -7.49 -6.15
N LYS A 286 -4.31 -8.40 -7.06
CA LYS A 286 -3.69 -9.72 -7.17
C LYS A 286 -2.21 -9.62 -7.57
N GLU A 287 -1.87 -8.76 -8.52
CA GLU A 287 -0.49 -8.51 -8.92
C GLU A 287 0.31 -7.93 -7.74
N ARG A 288 -0.27 -6.98 -7.01
CA ARG A 288 0.33 -6.40 -5.79
C ARG A 288 0.60 -7.46 -4.72
N CYS A 289 -0.31 -8.40 -4.48
CA CYS A 289 -0.08 -9.56 -3.62
C CYS A 289 1.07 -10.45 -4.11
N GLN A 290 1.14 -10.68 -5.43
CA GLN A 290 2.23 -11.47 -6.03
C GLN A 290 3.59 -10.78 -5.90
N GLN A 291 3.63 -9.45 -5.87
CA GLN A 291 4.83 -8.65 -5.60
C GLN A 291 5.27 -8.70 -4.12
N GLY A 292 4.45 -9.28 -3.23
CA GLY A 292 4.76 -9.48 -1.81
C GLY A 292 4.12 -8.47 -0.87
N TYR A 293 3.26 -7.57 -1.37
CA TYR A 293 2.52 -6.63 -0.55
C TYR A 293 1.30 -7.28 0.10
N ASN A 294 0.99 -6.88 1.33
CA ASN A 294 -0.31 -7.14 1.94
C ASN A 294 -1.32 -6.12 1.40
N THR A 295 -2.39 -6.58 0.77
CA THR A 295 -3.47 -5.70 0.28
C THR A 295 -4.56 -5.53 1.31
N SER A 296 -5.13 -4.33 1.35
CA SER A 296 -6.23 -3.92 2.22
C SER A 296 -7.27 -3.13 1.44
N PHE A 297 -8.34 -2.70 2.11
CA PHE A 297 -9.34 -1.81 1.50
C PHE A 297 -8.78 -0.43 1.14
N ILE A 298 -7.66 -0.01 1.76
CA ILE A 298 -6.95 1.22 1.40
C ILE A 298 -6.35 1.09 -0.01
N ASP A 299 -5.87 -0.09 -0.39
CA ASP A 299 -5.33 -0.32 -1.73
C ASP A 299 -6.44 -0.28 -2.79
N LEU A 300 -7.60 -0.87 -2.49
CA LEU A 300 -8.79 -0.75 -3.36
C LEU A 300 -9.23 0.72 -3.49
N TRP A 301 -9.27 1.45 -2.37
CA TRP A 301 -9.57 2.88 -2.38
C TRP A 301 -8.57 3.67 -3.22
N GLY A 302 -7.27 3.38 -3.14
CA GLY A 302 -6.25 3.98 -4.00
C GLY A 302 -6.53 3.79 -5.49
N LEU A 303 -6.94 2.58 -5.91
CA LEU A 303 -7.33 2.31 -7.30
C LEU A 303 -8.62 3.03 -7.71
N MET A 304 -9.54 3.24 -6.76
CA MET A 304 -10.73 4.06 -6.99
C MET A 304 -10.36 5.54 -7.12
N VAL A 305 -9.43 6.05 -6.31
CA VAL A 305 -8.89 7.42 -6.43
C VAL A 305 -8.23 7.62 -7.79
N GLU A 306 -7.40 6.67 -8.24
CA GLU A 306 -6.86 6.66 -9.61
C GLU A 306 -7.99 6.78 -10.65
N TYR A 307 -9.06 5.99 -10.53
CA TYR A 307 -10.20 6.12 -11.45
C TYR A 307 -10.87 7.50 -11.37
N MET A 308 -10.93 8.11 -10.18
CA MET A 308 -11.55 9.42 -10.01
C MET A 308 -10.73 10.53 -10.67
N LEU A 309 -9.40 10.45 -10.58
CA LEU A 309 -8.47 11.51 -10.97
C LEU A 309 -7.86 11.32 -12.36
N HIS A 310 -7.90 10.10 -12.90
CA HIS A 310 -7.31 9.74 -14.18
C HIS A 310 -8.30 8.93 -15.04
N ASP A 311 -8.11 9.01 -16.35
CA ASP A 311 -8.88 8.20 -17.31
C ASP A 311 -8.21 6.85 -17.61
N GLU A 312 -6.89 6.77 -17.45
CA GLU A 312 -6.07 5.58 -17.67
C GLU A 312 -5.30 5.19 -16.40
N LYS A 313 -4.57 4.07 -16.46
CA LYS A 313 -3.69 3.64 -15.37
C LYS A 313 -2.57 4.67 -15.19
N ASP A 314 -2.45 5.21 -13.98
CA ASP A 314 -1.38 6.10 -13.60
C ASP A 314 -0.19 5.30 -13.03
N ASN A 315 0.96 5.43 -13.67
CA ASN A 315 2.19 4.73 -13.28
C ASN A 315 3.17 5.63 -12.51
N HIS A 316 2.83 6.90 -12.29
CA HIS A 316 3.67 7.80 -11.51
C HIS A 316 3.86 7.32 -10.08
N LYS A 317 5.00 7.68 -9.51
CA LYS A 317 5.41 7.35 -8.14
C LYS A 317 5.82 8.61 -7.39
N LEU A 318 5.99 8.48 -6.08
CA LEU A 318 6.43 9.60 -5.26
C LEU A 318 7.86 10.05 -5.63
N SER A 319 8.76 9.12 -5.95
CA SER A 319 10.12 9.47 -6.41
C SER A 319 10.14 10.26 -7.71
N ASP A 320 9.17 10.04 -8.62
CA ASP A 320 9.13 10.70 -9.93
C ASP A 320 8.96 12.22 -9.79
N GLN A 321 8.30 12.66 -8.70
CA GLN A 321 8.11 14.07 -8.38
C GLN A 321 9.42 14.81 -8.07
N GLN A 322 10.54 14.12 -7.84
CA GLN A 322 11.85 14.75 -7.70
C GLN A 322 12.20 15.60 -8.93
N GLN A 323 11.72 15.22 -10.13
CA GLN A 323 11.92 15.99 -11.34
C GLN A 323 11.32 17.40 -11.24
N ALA A 324 10.15 17.53 -10.60
CA ALA A 324 9.50 18.81 -10.36
C ALA A 324 10.28 19.72 -9.41
N MET A 325 11.27 19.18 -8.69
CA MET A 325 12.09 19.91 -7.71
C MET A 325 13.54 20.05 -8.10
N SER A 326 13.93 19.42 -9.21
CA SER A 326 15.31 19.34 -9.65
C SER A 326 16.00 20.69 -9.73
N GLU A 327 15.31 21.75 -10.18
CA GLU A 327 15.84 23.11 -10.28
C GLU A 327 15.27 24.08 -9.23
N GLY A 328 14.49 23.59 -8.25
CA GLY A 328 13.78 24.43 -7.28
C GLY A 328 12.63 25.23 -7.90
N GLN A 329 12.14 24.81 -9.07
CA GLN A 329 11.16 25.53 -9.87
C GLN A 329 9.74 25.47 -9.29
N ASN A 330 9.40 24.44 -8.51
CA ASN A 330 8.15 24.37 -7.73
C ASN A 330 8.46 24.38 -6.21
N PRO A 331 7.47 24.56 -5.32
CA PRO A 331 7.61 24.29 -3.88
C PRO A 331 7.80 22.79 -3.57
N LEU A 332 8.50 22.40 -2.50
CA LEU A 332 8.61 20.99 -2.13
C LEU A 332 7.27 20.46 -1.59
N PRO A 333 6.73 19.36 -2.13
CA PRO A 333 5.51 18.76 -1.61
C PRO A 333 5.83 17.89 -0.39
N ILE A 334 5.06 18.09 0.68
CA ILE A 334 5.10 17.29 1.91
C ILE A 334 3.73 16.66 2.11
N TYR A 335 3.65 15.34 2.12
CA TYR A 335 2.42 14.60 2.38
C TYR A 335 2.47 13.98 3.78
N MET A 336 1.34 13.98 4.48
CA MET A 336 1.29 13.52 5.88
C MET A 336 0.37 12.32 6.07
N ALA A 337 0.81 11.36 6.89
CA ALA A 337 -0.01 10.28 7.44
C ALA A 337 0.23 10.13 8.96
N ILE A 338 -0.63 9.37 9.63
CA ILE A 338 -0.52 9.08 11.07
C ILE A 338 -0.30 7.59 11.27
N ASN A 339 0.84 7.17 11.82
CA ASN A 339 1.03 5.82 12.31
C ASN A 339 0.31 5.57 13.62
N LEU A 340 -0.49 4.50 13.64
CA LEU A 340 -1.28 4.06 14.78
C LEU A 340 -0.83 2.66 15.21
N LYS A 341 -0.66 2.48 16.51
CA LYS A 341 -0.32 1.19 17.11
C LYS A 341 -1.59 0.45 17.50
N ASN A 342 -1.67 -0.83 17.18
CA ASN A 342 -2.86 -1.68 17.36
C ASN A 342 -3.40 -1.75 18.79
N SER A 343 -2.55 -1.44 19.79
CA SER A 343 -2.88 -1.50 21.21
C SER A 343 -3.33 -0.15 21.81
N TYR A 344 -3.42 0.92 21.02
CA TYR A 344 -3.75 2.26 21.50
C TYR A 344 -4.87 2.91 20.70
N SER A 345 -5.75 3.65 21.38
CA SER A 345 -6.69 4.54 20.70
C SER A 345 -5.94 5.62 19.93
N SER A 346 -6.51 6.07 18.81
CA SER A 346 -5.97 7.20 18.06
C SER A 346 -5.89 8.47 18.91
N GLN A 347 -6.66 8.61 19.98
CA GLN A 347 -6.57 9.76 20.90
C GLN A 347 -5.36 9.68 21.85
N ASP A 348 -4.86 8.48 22.13
CA ASP A 348 -3.83 8.25 23.15
C ASP A 348 -2.42 8.21 22.57
N PHE A 349 -2.27 7.80 21.30
CA PHE A 349 -0.96 7.67 20.67
C PHE A 349 -1.01 7.92 19.16
N ARG A 350 -0.21 8.88 18.68
CA ARG A 350 -0.08 9.24 17.27
C ARG A 350 1.38 9.44 16.91
N GLU A 351 1.78 8.95 15.75
CA GLU A 351 3.10 9.20 15.19
C GLU A 351 2.96 9.77 13.80
N TRP A 352 3.47 10.99 13.59
CA TRP A 352 3.46 11.61 12.28
C TRP A 352 4.47 10.93 11.37
N LEU A 353 3.98 10.46 10.23
CA LEU A 353 4.77 9.93 9.14
C LEU A 353 4.74 10.94 8.00
N GLU A 354 5.91 11.48 7.67
CA GLU A 354 6.08 12.45 6.60
C GLU A 354 6.54 11.75 5.32
N PHE A 355 6.04 12.21 4.18
CA PHE A 355 6.42 11.76 2.86
C PHE A 355 6.83 12.96 2.01
N THR A 356 8.04 12.89 1.45
CA THR A 356 8.52 13.81 0.43
C THR A 356 9.00 13.01 -0.77
N PRO A 357 9.24 13.64 -1.94
CA PRO A 357 9.86 12.95 -3.07
C PRO A 357 11.23 12.35 -2.74
N TYR A 358 11.94 12.88 -1.74
CA TYR A 358 13.28 12.42 -1.34
C TYR A 358 13.24 11.30 -0.30
N GLU A 359 12.51 11.52 0.80
CA GLU A 359 12.49 10.60 1.93
C GLU A 359 11.11 10.49 2.60
N VAL A 360 10.90 9.37 3.29
CA VAL A 360 9.71 9.05 4.07
C VAL A 360 10.16 8.62 5.46
N GLY A 361 9.54 9.17 6.51
CA GLY A 361 10.00 8.82 7.85
C GLY A 361 9.30 9.53 9.01
N PHE A 362 9.81 9.20 10.19
CA PHE A 362 9.27 9.64 11.47
C PHE A 362 10.15 10.71 12.09
N TRP A 363 9.63 11.94 12.14
CA TRP A 363 10.29 13.04 12.87
C TRP A 363 10.53 12.71 14.34
N LYS A 364 9.59 12.01 14.98
CA LYS A 364 9.70 11.60 16.38
C LYS A 364 10.96 10.77 16.67
N TYR A 365 11.44 10.02 15.68
CA TYR A 365 12.57 9.11 15.80
C TYR A 365 13.81 9.57 15.03
N GLY A 366 13.70 10.65 14.26
CA GLY A 366 14.73 11.08 13.32
C GLY A 366 15.12 9.94 12.39
N ALA A 367 14.15 9.15 11.91
CA ALA A 367 14.43 7.93 11.15
C ALA A 367 13.69 7.98 9.81
N PHE A 368 14.45 7.98 8.73
CA PHE A 368 13.97 8.19 7.37
C PHE A 368 14.55 7.18 6.39
N ILE A 369 13.77 6.82 5.39
CA ILE A 369 14.18 5.99 4.26
C ILE A 369 13.95 6.75 2.96
N ARG A 370 14.62 6.36 1.88
CA ARG A 370 14.31 6.90 0.55
C ARG A 370 12.85 6.60 0.20
N SER A 371 12.18 7.55 -0.44
CA SER A 371 10.77 7.42 -0.84
C SER A 371 10.49 6.13 -1.62
N GLN A 372 11.36 5.80 -2.57
CA GLN A 372 11.29 4.59 -3.40
C GLN A 372 11.40 3.26 -2.65
N ASP A 373 11.94 3.26 -1.43
CA ASP A 373 12.08 2.05 -0.63
C ASP A 373 10.91 1.88 0.36
N PHE A 374 9.96 2.82 0.41
CA PHE A 374 8.79 2.72 1.28
C PHE A 374 7.93 1.49 0.95
N GLY A 375 7.60 0.72 2.00
CA GLY A 375 6.92 -0.57 1.90
C GLY A 375 7.86 -1.78 1.83
N SER A 376 9.16 -1.60 1.59
CA SER A 376 10.15 -2.67 1.65
C SER A 376 10.41 -3.16 3.08
N GLU A 377 11.03 -4.34 3.22
CA GLU A 377 11.35 -4.92 4.53
C GLU A 377 12.73 -4.46 5.01
N PHE A 378 12.80 -3.92 6.23
CA PHE A 378 14.03 -3.48 6.87
C PHE A 378 14.29 -4.23 8.17
N PHE A 379 15.57 -4.47 8.48
CA PHE A 379 16.01 -5.03 9.76
C PHE A 379 17.24 -4.27 10.24
N MET A 380 17.20 -3.77 11.48
CA MET A 380 18.29 -3.01 12.10
C MET A 380 18.88 -1.90 11.20
N GLY A 381 18.00 -1.13 10.54
CA GLY A 381 18.40 -0.02 9.67
C GLY A 381 18.86 -0.42 8.27
N ARG A 382 18.78 -1.71 7.90
CA ARG A 382 19.21 -2.23 6.59
C ARG A 382 18.05 -2.79 5.78
N LEU A 383 18.11 -2.59 4.48
CA LEU A 383 17.14 -3.11 3.53
C LEU A 383 17.36 -4.63 3.35
N MET A 384 16.41 -5.43 3.82
CA MET A 384 16.49 -6.89 3.76
C MET A 384 15.85 -7.43 2.49
N LYS A 385 14.72 -6.85 2.10
CA LYS A 385 13.97 -7.25 0.92
C LYS A 385 13.36 -6.02 0.29
N LYS A 386 13.87 -5.69 -0.90
CA LYS A 386 13.37 -4.57 -1.68
C LYS A 386 12.09 -4.95 -2.42
N PHE A 387 11.05 -4.14 -2.27
CA PHE A 387 9.86 -4.21 -3.10
C PHE A 387 9.86 -3.11 -4.17
N PRO A 388 9.15 -3.30 -5.30
CA PRO A 388 8.99 -2.25 -6.30
C PRO A 388 8.23 -1.07 -5.72
N GLU A 389 8.72 0.16 -5.88
CA GLU A 389 8.03 1.35 -5.39
C GLU A 389 6.55 1.38 -5.83
N SER A 390 5.67 1.66 -4.87
CA SER A 390 4.24 1.71 -5.11
C SER A 390 3.85 2.90 -5.97
N ARG A 391 2.91 2.68 -6.90
CA ARG A 391 2.26 3.75 -7.67
C ARG A 391 1.62 4.76 -6.72
N ILE A 392 1.63 6.03 -7.11
CA ILE A 392 1.22 7.13 -6.23
C ILE A 392 -0.23 7.01 -5.76
N CYS A 393 -1.11 6.39 -6.56
CA CYS A 393 -2.49 6.12 -6.19
C CYS A 393 -2.64 5.28 -4.90
N PHE A 394 -1.70 4.36 -4.62
CA PHE A 394 -1.70 3.62 -3.35
C PHE A 394 -1.32 4.52 -2.17
N MET A 395 -0.47 5.52 -2.40
CA MET A 395 -0.15 6.54 -1.40
C MET A 395 -1.32 7.50 -1.20
N GLU A 396 -1.99 7.93 -2.27
CA GLU A 396 -3.22 8.72 -2.17
C GLU A 396 -4.32 7.98 -1.42
N GLY A 397 -4.44 6.66 -1.66
CA GLY A 397 -5.30 5.78 -0.88
C GLY A 397 -4.97 5.85 0.62
N MET A 398 -3.69 5.76 0.98
CA MET A 398 -3.22 5.86 2.37
C MET A 398 -3.48 7.24 2.99
N TRP A 399 -3.07 8.32 2.31
CA TRP A 399 -3.23 9.70 2.79
C TRP A 399 -4.70 10.12 2.94
N SER A 400 -5.61 9.46 2.21
CA SER A 400 -7.05 9.70 2.23
C SER A 400 -7.87 8.52 2.77
N GLY A 401 -7.24 7.61 3.51
CA GLY A 401 -7.83 6.34 3.96
C GLY A 401 -9.10 6.46 4.80
N ILE A 402 -9.43 7.64 5.35
CA ILE A 402 -10.70 7.85 6.05
C ILE A 402 -11.92 7.55 5.17
N PHE A 403 -11.83 7.79 3.86
CA PHE A 403 -12.90 7.50 2.90
C PHE A 403 -13.05 6.02 2.58
N SER A 404 -12.05 5.20 2.89
CA SER A 404 -12.12 3.76 2.72
C SER A 404 -13.22 3.14 3.59
N PHE A 405 -13.50 3.73 4.76
CA PHE A 405 -14.61 3.32 5.64
C PHE A 405 -15.99 3.66 5.06
N ASP A 406 -16.14 4.85 4.46
CA ASP A 406 -17.39 5.26 3.83
C ASP A 406 -17.72 4.37 2.63
N VAL A 407 -16.73 4.06 1.79
CA VAL A 407 -16.92 3.14 0.65
C VAL A 407 -17.28 1.74 1.13
N MET A 408 -16.66 1.23 2.20
CA MET A 408 -17.05 -0.05 2.80
C MET A 408 -18.51 -0.03 3.30
N TYR A 409 -18.95 1.07 3.91
CA TYR A 409 -20.33 1.26 4.37
C TYR A 409 -21.34 1.29 3.20
N PHE A 410 -21.05 2.06 2.14
CA PHE A 410 -21.91 2.12 0.95
C PHE A 410 -21.97 0.79 0.19
N TRP A 411 -20.84 0.06 0.10
CA TRP A 411 -20.80 -1.25 -0.55
C TRP A 411 -21.56 -2.32 0.23
N ASN A 412 -21.56 -2.24 1.57
CA ASN A 412 -22.38 -3.12 2.42
C ASN A 412 -23.89 -2.88 2.26
N LEU A 413 -24.31 -1.67 1.85
CA LEU A 413 -25.70 -1.30 1.62
C LEU A 413 -26.21 -1.58 0.19
N ALA A 414 -25.31 -1.76 -0.78
CA ALA A 414 -25.68 -2.05 -2.16
C ALA A 414 -26.05 -3.53 -2.33
N PHE A 415 -27.36 -3.82 -2.24
CA PHE A 415 -28.06 -5.06 -2.63
C PHE A 415 -27.25 -6.37 -2.53
N ASP A 416 -27.31 -6.91 -1.31
CA ASP A 416 -26.81 -8.20 -0.82
C ASP A 416 -25.28 -8.39 -0.85
N SER A 417 -24.63 -7.70 0.08
CA SER A 417 -23.20 -7.73 0.32
C SER A 417 -22.72 -9.06 0.93
N GLU A 418 -23.56 -9.82 1.63
CA GLU A 418 -23.16 -11.13 2.15
C GLU A 418 -23.01 -12.17 1.04
N ASP A 419 -23.92 -12.23 0.05
CA ASP A 419 -23.80 -13.18 -1.07
C ASP A 419 -22.62 -12.84 -2.00
N PHE A 420 -22.37 -11.56 -2.29
CA PHE A 420 -21.25 -11.16 -3.15
C PHE A 420 -19.88 -11.42 -2.49
N TRP A 421 -19.71 -11.03 -1.22
CA TRP A 421 -18.46 -11.32 -0.49
C TRP A 421 -18.28 -12.83 -0.28
N TYR A 422 -19.34 -13.55 0.12
CA TYR A 422 -19.32 -15.01 0.28
C TYR A 422 -19.00 -15.76 -1.03
N ARG A 423 -19.40 -15.23 -2.20
CA ARG A 423 -19.06 -15.79 -3.51
C ARG A 423 -17.68 -15.39 -4.02
N TRP A 424 -17.12 -14.27 -3.57
CA TRP A 424 -15.85 -13.72 -4.07
C TRP A 424 -14.62 -14.14 -3.24
N THR A 425 -14.76 -14.38 -1.93
CA THR A 425 -13.62 -14.66 -1.03
C THR A 425 -13.46 -16.13 -0.65
N ARG A 426 -14.38 -17.01 -1.06
CA ARG A 426 -14.49 -18.40 -0.56
C ARG A 426 -13.24 -19.25 -0.72
N ASP A 427 -12.35 -18.94 -1.68
CA ASP A 427 -11.27 -19.85 -2.02
C ASP A 427 -9.87 -19.43 -1.54
N ARG A 428 -9.64 -18.20 -1.04
CA ARG A 428 -8.25 -17.69 -0.85
C ARG A 428 -7.99 -16.69 0.27
N VAL A 429 -8.83 -16.60 1.29
CA VAL A 429 -8.51 -15.78 2.46
C VAL A 429 -7.82 -16.64 3.52
N ASN A 430 -6.48 -16.60 3.54
CA ASN A 430 -5.80 -16.65 4.84
C ASN A 430 -6.18 -15.34 5.53
N ASP A 431 -6.93 -15.42 6.63
CA ASP A 431 -7.36 -14.35 7.52
C ASP A 431 -7.05 -12.93 7.04
N ILE A 432 -8.04 -12.23 6.48
CA ILE A 432 -7.98 -10.77 6.35
C ILE A 432 -7.86 -10.24 7.77
N VAL A 433 -6.65 -9.84 8.15
CA VAL A 433 -6.41 -9.12 9.39
C VAL A 433 -7.29 -7.86 9.33
N PRO A 434 -8.24 -7.66 10.25
CA PRO A 434 -9.03 -6.44 10.27
C PRO A 434 -8.08 -5.25 10.30
N PRO A 435 -8.35 -4.18 9.53
CA PRO A 435 -7.41 -3.09 9.38
C PRO A 435 -7.06 -2.53 10.74
N THR A 436 -5.76 -2.38 10.99
CA THR A 436 -5.24 -1.48 11.99
C THR A 436 -5.70 -0.09 11.57
N CYS A 437 -6.74 0.39 12.25
CA CYS A 437 -7.54 1.53 11.86
C CYS A 437 -6.66 2.77 11.72
N TRP A 438 -6.53 3.34 10.51
CA TRP A 438 -5.84 4.61 10.25
C TRP A 438 -6.84 5.76 10.40
N GLN A 439 -7.08 6.21 11.63
CA GLN A 439 -7.92 7.38 11.90
C GLN A 439 -7.11 8.67 11.76
N VAL A 440 -7.41 9.45 10.72
CA VAL A 440 -6.95 10.84 10.59
C VAL A 440 -7.95 11.74 11.30
N LEU A 441 -7.54 12.30 12.43
CA LEU A 441 -8.21 13.43 13.07
C LEU A 441 -7.16 14.50 13.33
N LEU A 442 -7.27 15.66 12.70
CA LEU A 442 -6.46 16.82 13.05
C LEU A 442 -7.32 18.06 13.22
N ILE A 443 -7.02 18.78 14.29
CA ILE A 443 -7.65 20.01 14.75
C ILE A 443 -6.97 21.20 14.05
N CYS A 444 -7.80 22.04 13.42
CA CYS A 444 -7.65 23.44 12.95
C CYS A 444 -6.35 23.85 12.23
N SER A 445 -6.39 24.41 11.02
CA SER A 445 -7.20 25.56 10.60
C SER A 445 -8.49 25.21 9.88
N SER A 446 -9.57 25.58 10.53
CA SER A 446 -10.94 25.36 10.13
C SER A 446 -11.34 26.14 8.86
N PRO A 447 -11.98 25.52 7.86
CA PRO A 447 -12.91 26.23 6.98
C PRO A 447 -14.21 26.63 7.72
N TYR A 448 -14.36 26.29 9.00
CA TYR A 448 -15.49 26.67 9.87
C TYR A 448 -15.25 27.95 10.70
N SER A 449 -14.48 28.92 10.21
CA SER A 449 -14.57 30.28 10.77
C SER A 449 -15.57 31.07 9.92
N PRO A 450 -16.84 31.22 10.34
CA PRO A 450 -17.59 32.39 9.92
C PRO A 450 -16.76 33.61 10.35
N VAL A 451 -16.69 34.60 9.46
CA VAL A 451 -16.40 35.97 9.89
C VAL A 451 -17.29 36.23 11.13
N PRO A 452 -16.77 36.78 12.24
CA PRO A 452 -17.59 37.12 13.39
C PRO A 452 -18.86 37.85 12.90
N PRO A 453 -20.05 37.56 13.45
CA PRO A 453 -21.32 38.12 12.97
C PRO A 453 -21.44 39.65 13.12
N GLU A 454 -20.36 40.36 13.42
CA GLU A 454 -20.29 41.81 13.48
C GLU A 454 -19.85 42.50 12.18
N ARG A 455 -19.62 41.78 11.08
CA ARG A 455 -19.55 42.43 9.75
C ARG A 455 -20.26 41.62 8.67
N GLY A 456 -21.57 41.84 8.56
CA GLY A 456 -22.38 41.50 7.38
C GLY A 456 -21.97 42.20 6.08
N SER A 457 -20.74 42.73 5.97
CA SER A 457 -20.25 43.47 4.81
C SER A 457 -19.60 42.57 3.74
N ALA A 458 -19.17 41.35 4.08
CA ALA A 458 -18.48 40.45 3.12
C ALA A 458 -19.41 39.88 2.04
N VAL A 459 -20.73 39.85 2.28
CA VAL A 459 -21.74 39.44 1.28
C VAL A 459 -22.02 40.58 0.28
N GLN A 460 -21.68 41.83 0.63
CA GLN A 460 -22.05 43.04 -0.12
C GLN A 460 -20.86 43.72 -0.82
N GLN A 461 -19.61 43.34 -0.54
CA GLN A 461 -18.43 44.11 -0.99
C GLN A 461 -17.44 43.30 -1.85
N TRP A 462 -16.90 43.97 -2.88
CA TRP A 462 -15.93 43.53 -3.90
C TRP A 462 -14.48 43.87 -3.52
N ALA A 463 -14.30 44.82 -2.60
CA ALA A 463 -13.08 45.21 -1.88
C ALA A 463 -13.49 46.07 -0.65
N GLU A 464 -12.58 46.44 0.27
CA GLU A 464 -12.89 47.45 1.30
C GLU A 464 -13.44 48.73 0.64
N GLY A 465 -14.74 48.96 0.78
CA GLY A 465 -15.43 50.13 0.23
C GLY A 465 -16.01 50.03 -1.18
N VAL A 466 -15.99 48.86 -1.85
CA VAL A 466 -16.61 48.68 -3.18
C VAL A 466 -17.82 47.75 -3.08
N GLU A 467 -19.03 48.21 -3.38
CA GLU A 467 -20.24 47.36 -3.39
C GLU A 467 -20.29 46.43 -4.61
N ARG A 468 -20.75 45.20 -4.42
CA ARG A 468 -20.93 44.20 -5.49
C ARG A 468 -22.05 44.59 -6.44
N SER A 469 -21.87 44.33 -7.74
CA SER A 469 -22.98 44.36 -8.68
C SER A 469 -23.98 43.23 -8.39
N PRO A 470 -25.27 43.36 -8.78
CA PRO A 470 -26.29 42.34 -8.55
C PRO A 470 -25.93 40.95 -9.13
N THR A 471 -25.22 40.92 -10.26
CA THR A 471 -24.72 39.70 -10.91
C THR A 471 -23.62 39.01 -10.09
N GLU A 472 -22.74 39.78 -9.46
CA GLU A 472 -21.65 39.26 -8.61
C GLU A 472 -22.15 38.81 -7.23
N MET A 473 -23.27 39.36 -6.75
CA MET A 473 -23.94 38.87 -5.55
C MET A 473 -24.57 37.49 -5.76
N GLU A 474 -25.03 37.17 -6.96
CA GLU A 474 -25.52 35.82 -7.33
C GLU A 474 -24.35 34.82 -7.40
N GLU A 475 -23.23 35.18 -8.04
CA GLU A 475 -22.03 34.34 -8.11
C GLU A 475 -21.37 34.08 -6.73
N GLY A 476 -21.59 34.98 -5.76
CA GLY A 476 -21.08 34.85 -4.40
C GLY A 476 -21.90 33.97 -3.45
N LYS A 477 -23.05 33.43 -3.87
CA LYS A 477 -23.89 32.55 -3.04
C LYS A 477 -23.41 31.10 -3.09
N VAL A 478 -22.19 30.84 -2.63
CA VAL A 478 -21.65 29.47 -2.54
C VAL A 478 -21.97 28.89 -1.16
N ASP A 479 -22.95 28.00 -1.10
CA ASP A 479 -23.28 27.31 0.16
C ASP A 479 -22.27 26.22 0.48
N VAL A 480 -21.33 26.53 1.37
CA VAL A 480 -20.27 25.61 1.84
C VAL A 480 -20.53 25.02 3.22
N SER A 481 -21.68 25.31 3.83
CA SER A 481 -21.90 25.06 5.26
C SER A 481 -23.21 24.37 5.60
N SER A 482 -24.23 24.47 4.75
CA SER A 482 -25.50 23.84 5.05
C SER A 482 -25.43 22.30 4.92
N PRO A 483 -26.35 21.57 5.58
CA PRO A 483 -26.45 20.11 5.40
C PRO A 483 -26.75 19.67 3.96
N LEU A 484 -27.28 20.56 3.12
CA LEU A 484 -27.58 20.31 1.72
C LEU A 484 -26.49 20.85 0.77
N SER A 485 -25.38 21.36 1.34
CA SER A 485 -24.26 21.87 0.57
C SER A 485 -23.74 20.79 -0.40
N PRO A 486 -23.48 21.13 -1.67
CA PRO A 486 -22.87 20.19 -2.60
C PRO A 486 -21.39 19.91 -2.29
N TYR A 487 -20.81 20.60 -1.30
CA TYR A 487 -19.39 20.49 -0.95
C TYR A 487 -19.16 19.67 0.33
N THR A 488 -20.08 18.77 0.68
CA THR A 488 -19.85 17.88 1.82
C THR A 488 -18.60 17.02 1.61
N THR A 489 -17.96 16.63 2.70
CA THR A 489 -16.71 15.84 2.64
C THR A 489 -16.91 14.50 1.92
N LYS A 490 -18.13 13.95 1.93
CA LYS A 490 -18.46 12.66 1.29
C LYS A 490 -18.73 12.77 -0.20
N GLU A 491 -18.95 13.98 -0.70
CA GLU A 491 -19.27 14.18 -2.11
C GLU A 491 -18.01 13.99 -2.96
N LEU A 492 -18.06 13.02 -3.89
CA LEU A 492 -16.95 12.67 -4.76
C LEU A 492 -17.09 13.28 -6.16
N SER A 493 -18.24 13.87 -6.47
CA SER A 493 -18.53 14.49 -7.77
C SER A 493 -19.27 15.81 -7.62
N PHE A 494 -18.82 16.83 -8.34
CA PHE A 494 -19.53 18.11 -8.44
C PHE A 494 -20.16 18.27 -9.81
N SER A 495 -21.20 19.09 -9.90
CA SER A 495 -21.57 19.69 -11.19
C SER A 495 -20.45 20.63 -11.64
N GLU A 496 -20.44 20.92 -12.94
CA GLU A 496 -19.52 21.89 -13.53
C GLU A 496 -19.63 23.26 -12.85
N GLU A 497 -20.86 23.73 -12.64
CA GLU A 497 -21.15 24.97 -11.94
C GLU A 497 -20.62 24.98 -10.50
N ASN A 498 -20.83 23.91 -9.73
CA ASN A 498 -20.33 23.82 -8.35
C ASN A 498 -18.80 23.80 -8.30
N PHE A 499 -18.15 23.10 -9.24
CA PHE A 499 -16.71 23.13 -9.35
C PHE A 499 -16.20 24.56 -9.62
N ASP A 500 -16.76 25.23 -10.62
CA ASP A 500 -16.35 26.56 -11.05
C ASP A 500 -16.57 27.60 -9.94
N ASN A 501 -17.71 27.51 -9.24
CA ASN A 501 -18.03 28.40 -8.11
C ASN A 501 -17.04 28.24 -6.95
N LEU A 502 -16.64 27.01 -6.61
CA LEU A 502 -15.68 26.78 -5.54
C LEU A 502 -14.26 27.25 -5.91
N VAL A 503 -13.83 27.04 -7.15
CA VAL A 503 -12.55 27.57 -7.66
C VAL A 503 -12.56 29.10 -7.62
N LYS A 504 -13.59 29.75 -8.18
CA LYS A 504 -13.72 31.21 -8.18
C LYS A 504 -13.73 31.79 -6.77
N MET A 505 -14.49 31.19 -5.85
CA MET A 505 -14.56 31.66 -4.46
C MET A 505 -13.19 31.61 -3.77
N THR A 506 -12.45 30.52 -3.96
CA THR A 506 -11.15 30.32 -3.28
C THR A 506 -10.01 31.11 -3.93
N ASP A 507 -10.07 31.34 -5.24
CA ASP A 507 -9.23 32.30 -5.96
C ASP A 507 -9.47 33.72 -5.43
N TYR A 508 -10.73 34.17 -5.42
CA TYR A 508 -11.10 35.49 -4.91
C TYR A 508 -10.66 35.71 -3.46
N ASN A 509 -10.82 34.71 -2.59
CA ASN A 509 -10.40 34.83 -1.20
C ASN A 509 -8.90 35.10 -1.05
N ILE A 510 -8.06 34.55 -1.92
CA ILE A 510 -6.62 34.87 -1.93
C ILE A 510 -6.39 36.29 -2.45
N LEU A 511 -7.01 36.66 -3.57
CA LEU A 511 -6.88 38.01 -4.16
C LEU A 511 -7.31 39.11 -3.16
N ASN A 512 -8.44 38.93 -2.49
CA ASN A 512 -8.98 39.89 -1.52
C ASN A 512 -8.11 40.01 -0.25
N ASN A 513 -7.18 39.08 -0.01
CA ASN A 513 -6.26 39.12 1.13
C ASN A 513 -4.81 39.42 0.71
N GLU A 514 -4.58 39.92 -0.50
CA GLU A 514 -3.25 40.29 -1.01
C GLU A 514 -2.47 41.14 -0.01
N ASN A 515 -3.06 42.23 0.49
CA ASN A 515 -2.41 43.14 1.43
C ASN A 515 -1.89 42.44 2.70
N LEU A 516 -2.66 41.48 3.24
CA LEU A 516 -2.24 40.73 4.43
C LEU A 516 -1.08 39.79 4.12
N ILE A 517 -1.11 39.12 2.97
CA ILE A 517 -0.04 38.22 2.52
C ILE A 517 1.25 39.02 2.30
N VAL A 518 1.17 40.14 1.58
CA VAL A 518 2.30 41.05 1.31
C VAL A 518 2.87 41.63 2.60
N GLN A 519 2.03 42.04 3.55
CA GLN A 519 2.47 42.53 4.85
C GLN A 519 3.17 41.45 5.67
N ALA A 520 2.66 40.21 5.65
CA ALA A 520 3.28 39.08 6.33
C ALA A 520 4.66 38.75 5.72
N LEU A 521 4.79 38.77 4.39
CA LEU A 521 6.07 38.59 3.70
C LEU A 521 7.08 39.68 4.08
N ARG A 522 6.66 40.96 4.12
CA ARG A 522 7.51 42.07 4.56
C ARG A 522 8.01 41.85 5.99
N THR A 523 7.10 41.51 6.90
CA THR A 523 7.44 41.22 8.30
C THR A 523 8.43 40.05 8.42
N ALA A 524 8.27 39.00 7.60
CA ALA A 524 9.17 37.86 7.59
C ALA A 524 10.58 38.24 7.13
N VAL A 525 10.70 39.04 6.08
CA VAL A 525 11.98 39.58 5.59
C VAL A 525 12.66 40.44 6.66
N GLU A 526 11.93 41.38 7.26
CA GLU A 526 12.46 42.27 8.31
C GLU A 526 13.00 41.47 9.50
N ARG A 527 12.28 40.44 9.95
CA ARG A 527 12.75 39.53 11.01
C ARG A 527 14.04 38.82 10.64
N ARG A 528 14.18 38.38 9.38
CA ARG A 528 15.39 37.69 8.90
C ARG A 528 16.58 38.64 8.80
N LYS A 529 16.37 39.89 8.36
CA LYS A 529 17.40 40.94 8.37
C LYS A 529 17.91 41.25 9.78
N GLN A 530 17.02 41.28 10.77
CA GLN A 530 17.39 41.50 12.18
C GLN A 530 18.14 40.31 12.80
N GLN A 531 17.90 39.09 12.30
CA GLN A 531 18.56 37.87 12.73
C GLN A 531 19.90 37.61 12.03
N ALA A 532 20.42 38.58 11.25
CA ALA A 532 21.71 38.46 10.59
C ALA A 532 22.77 37.91 11.55
N PRO A 533 23.55 36.88 11.14
CA PRO A 533 24.58 36.33 12.00
C PRO A 533 25.49 37.46 12.43
N LYS A 534 25.63 37.65 13.76
CA LYS A 534 26.67 38.51 14.32
C LYS A 534 28.00 37.94 13.89
N TYR A 535 28.53 38.39 12.76
CA TYR A 535 29.91 38.11 12.38
C TYR A 535 30.78 38.55 13.56
N TYR A 536 31.53 37.61 14.13
CA TYR A 536 32.57 37.87 15.11
C TYR A 536 33.60 38.81 14.46
N LYS A 537 33.42 40.13 14.64
CA LYS A 537 34.50 41.08 14.55
C LYS A 537 35.37 40.89 15.80
N GLY A 538 36.50 40.22 15.63
CA GLY A 538 37.61 40.29 16.59
C GLY A 538 38.01 38.97 17.22
N ALA A 539 38.94 38.29 16.58
CA ALA A 539 40.03 37.60 17.25
C ALA A 539 41.23 37.56 16.31
N LEU A 540 41.79 38.75 16.04
CA LEU A 540 43.24 38.84 15.88
C LEU A 540 43.82 38.53 17.26
N ILE A 541 44.37 37.33 17.42
CA ILE A 541 45.27 37.03 18.52
C ILE A 541 46.62 36.70 17.89
N GLN A 542 47.61 37.49 18.30
CA GLN A 542 49.04 37.37 18.00
C GLN A 542 49.61 36.02 18.46
#